data_AF-A0A8X6H2X0-F1
#
_entry.id   AF-A0A8X6H2X0-F1
#
_cell.length_a   1.000
_cell.length_b   1.000
_cell.length_c   1.000
_cell.angle_alpha   90.00
_cell.angle_beta   90.00
_cell.angle_gamma   90.00
#
_symmetry.space_group_name_H-M   'P 1'
#
loop_
_entity.id
_entity.type
_entity.pdbx_description
1 polymer ?
#
loop_
_entity_poly.entity_id
_entity_poly.type
_entity_poly.pdbx_seq_one_letter_code
_entity_poly.pdbx_strand_id
1 'polypeptide(L)'
;MVCRHCRFVFGVCSSPLLLAASLNHLLEHSSLECTEIISKLKHSFYVDNCVSGVFTEQEVRNFISSAVLSKGCFNLRNWESNVNGPGVSKCTGDTDLLGIIWNLDRDTLRCSVINEIPQNKGNTTKRTILSFVQQFYDPIGILSAATLLPKIWLQEA
;
A
#
# COMPACT_ATOMS: atom_id res chain seq x y z
N MET A 1 -22.84 -11.59 -28.51
CA MET A 1 -21.80 -12.54 -28.05
C MET A 1 -21.51 -12.24 -26.59
N VAL A 2 -21.55 -13.24 -25.71
CA VAL A 2 -21.33 -13.04 -24.26
C VAL A 2 -19.97 -13.64 -23.89
N CYS A 3 -19.05 -12.81 -23.39
CA CYS A 3 -17.76 -13.27 -22.90
C CYS A 3 -17.86 -13.64 -21.41
N ARG A 4 -17.20 -14.73 -20.99
CA ARG A 4 -17.12 -15.16 -19.58
C ARG A 4 -15.66 -15.27 -19.17
N HIS A 5 -15.36 -14.88 -17.94
CA HIS A 5 -14.02 -14.99 -17.37
C HIS A 5 -13.78 -16.43 -16.88
N CYS A 6 -12.65 -17.02 -17.28
CA CYS A 6 -12.21 -18.34 -16.80
C CYS A 6 -11.23 -18.25 -15.61
N ARG A 7 -10.90 -17.02 -15.20
CA ARG A 7 -10.07 -16.72 -14.04
C ARG A 7 -10.78 -15.69 -13.20
N PHE A 8 -10.40 -15.67 -11.93
CA PHE A 8 -10.91 -14.69 -11.01
C PHE A 8 -10.52 -13.28 -11.46
N VAL A 9 -11.49 -12.36 -11.44
CA VAL A 9 -11.37 -11.06 -12.11
C VAL A 9 -10.85 -10.02 -11.11
N PHE A 10 -9.99 -9.11 -11.57
CA PHE A 10 -9.68 -7.90 -10.81
C PHE A 10 -10.85 -6.91 -10.91
N GLY A 11 -11.10 -6.17 -9.83
CA GLY A 11 -12.09 -5.09 -9.83
C GLY A 11 -13.52 -5.47 -9.49
N VAL A 12 -13.82 -6.72 -9.10
CA VAL A 12 -15.12 -7.05 -8.48
C VAL A 12 -15.01 -6.93 -6.95
N CYS A 13 -16.11 -6.59 -6.29
CA CYS A 13 -16.11 -6.30 -4.84
C CYS A 13 -15.62 -7.48 -3.98
N SER A 14 -15.82 -8.72 -4.43
CA SER A 14 -15.35 -9.92 -3.72
C SER A 14 -13.86 -10.22 -3.93
N SER A 15 -13.19 -9.52 -4.85
CA SER A 15 -11.81 -9.84 -5.22
C SER A 15 -10.78 -9.70 -4.13
N PRO A 16 -10.75 -8.57 -3.41
CA PRO A 16 -9.82 -8.38 -2.30
C PRO A 16 -9.97 -9.47 -1.24
N LEU A 17 -11.22 -9.83 -0.91
CA LEU A 17 -11.51 -10.83 0.12
C LEU A 17 -10.97 -12.22 -0.25
N LEU A 18 -11.26 -12.66 -1.48
CA LEU A 18 -10.83 -13.99 -1.93
C LEU A 18 -9.31 -14.08 -2.09
N LEU A 19 -8.67 -13.01 -2.55
CA LEU A 19 -7.21 -12.91 -2.60
C LEU A 19 -6.62 -13.01 -1.19
N ALA A 20 -7.11 -12.20 -0.25
CA ALA A 20 -6.64 -12.20 1.14
C ALA A 20 -6.85 -13.57 1.82
N ALA A 21 -8.01 -14.20 1.63
CA ALA A 21 -8.29 -15.53 2.18
C ALA A 21 -7.34 -16.59 1.61
N SER A 22 -7.09 -16.54 0.30
CA SER A 22 -6.19 -17.48 -0.38
C SER A 22 -4.73 -17.29 0.04
N LEU A 23 -4.28 -16.04 0.18
CA LEU A 23 -2.95 -15.71 0.70
C LEU A 23 -2.79 -16.17 2.14
N ASN A 24 -3.75 -15.87 3.02
CA ASN A 24 -3.69 -16.30 4.43
C ASN A 24 -3.65 -17.82 4.55
N HIS A 25 -4.50 -18.52 3.79
CA HIS A 25 -4.50 -19.98 3.77
C HIS A 25 -3.14 -20.53 3.33
N LEU A 26 -2.54 -19.97 2.27
CA LEU A 26 -1.20 -20.37 1.82
C LEU A 26 -0.18 -20.15 2.95
N LEU A 27 -0.14 -18.95 3.53
CA LEU A 27 0.83 -18.54 4.54
C LEU A 27 0.73 -19.40 5.81
N GLU A 28 -0.47 -19.77 6.24
CA GLU A 28 -0.71 -20.64 7.41
C GLU A 28 -0.29 -22.09 7.21
N HIS A 29 -0.35 -22.60 5.98
CA HIS A 29 -0.02 -23.99 5.66
C HIS A 29 1.41 -24.16 5.09
N SER A 30 2.21 -23.09 5.03
CA SER A 30 3.62 -23.14 4.62
C SER A 30 4.53 -23.70 5.72
N SER A 31 5.67 -24.29 5.32
CA SER A 31 6.65 -24.89 6.23
C SER A 31 7.36 -23.87 7.15
N LEU A 32 7.75 -24.32 8.34
CA LEU A 32 8.41 -23.52 9.40
C LEU A 32 9.77 -22.92 9.00
N GLU A 33 10.41 -23.44 7.95
CA GLU A 33 11.72 -22.98 7.46
C GLU A 33 11.75 -21.51 7.01
N CYS A 34 10.58 -20.88 6.81
CA CYS A 34 10.46 -19.47 6.41
C CYS A 34 9.59 -18.65 7.37
N THR A 35 9.58 -18.98 8.67
CA THR A 35 8.70 -18.33 9.67
C THR A 35 8.80 -16.81 9.67
N GLU A 36 10.01 -16.24 9.53
CA GLU A 36 10.21 -14.78 9.51
C GLU A 36 9.65 -14.12 8.23
N ILE A 37 9.84 -14.73 7.06
CA ILE A 37 9.31 -14.19 5.80
C ILE A 37 7.78 -14.29 5.80
N ILE A 38 7.23 -15.39 6.32
CA ILE A 38 5.78 -15.60 6.45
C ILE A 38 5.17 -14.54 7.37
N SER A 39 5.79 -14.27 8.52
CA SER A 39 5.27 -13.26 9.45
C SER A 39 5.30 -11.86 8.83
N LYS A 40 6.38 -11.50 8.12
CA LYS A 40 6.44 -10.24 7.36
C LYS A 40 5.33 -10.18 6.31
N LEU A 41 5.22 -11.20 5.45
CA LEU A 41 4.22 -11.25 4.37
C LEU A 41 2.78 -11.08 4.90
N LYS A 42 2.44 -11.67 6.05
CA LYS A 42 1.11 -11.50 6.66
C LYS A 42 0.74 -10.03 6.95
N HIS A 43 1.72 -9.18 7.23
CA HIS A 43 1.52 -7.77 7.54
C HIS A 43 1.87 -6.83 6.37
N SER A 44 2.42 -7.35 5.28
CA SER A 44 2.88 -6.54 4.14
C SER A 44 1.82 -6.30 3.08
N PHE A 45 0.71 -7.03 3.04
CA PHE A 45 -0.30 -6.89 1.99
C PHE A 45 -1.35 -5.82 2.32
N TYR A 46 -1.55 -4.89 1.39
CA TYR A 46 -2.72 -4.02 1.30
C TYR A 46 -3.47 -4.33 0.01
N VAL A 47 -4.60 -5.03 0.12
CA VAL A 47 -5.39 -5.54 -1.01
C VAL A 47 -4.52 -6.41 -1.94
N ASP A 48 -4.07 -5.89 -3.08
CA ASP A 48 -3.23 -6.54 -4.08
C ASP A 48 -1.77 -6.08 -4.04
N ASN A 49 -1.45 -5.03 -3.28
CA ASN A 49 -0.12 -4.46 -3.18
C ASN A 49 0.64 -5.01 -1.97
N CYS A 50 1.90 -5.41 -2.17
CA CYS A 50 2.79 -5.86 -1.11
C CYS A 50 3.80 -4.76 -0.78
N VAL A 51 3.75 -4.22 0.43
CA VAL A 51 4.64 -3.18 0.93
C VAL A 51 5.33 -3.68 2.20
N SER A 52 6.66 -3.71 2.19
CA SER A 52 7.44 -4.14 3.35
C SER A 52 8.74 -3.36 3.47
N GLY A 53 9.16 -3.10 4.71
CA GLY A 53 10.51 -2.64 5.03
C GLY A 53 11.43 -3.82 5.32
N VAL A 54 12.67 -3.75 4.83
CA VAL A 54 13.75 -4.70 5.10
C VAL A 54 15.05 -3.94 5.30
N PHE A 55 15.94 -4.46 6.14
CA PHE A 55 17.15 -3.74 6.56
C PHE A 55 18.37 -4.05 5.69
N THR A 56 18.34 -5.15 4.94
CA THR A 56 19.47 -5.63 4.14
C THR A 56 19.04 -6.04 2.73
N GLU A 57 19.92 -5.87 1.75
CA GLU A 57 19.66 -6.33 0.38
C GLU A 57 19.48 -7.86 0.30
N GLN A 58 20.09 -8.61 1.22
CA GLN A 58 19.92 -10.05 1.28
C GLN A 58 18.49 -10.42 1.72
N GLU A 59 17.91 -9.68 2.67
CA GLU A 59 16.51 -9.83 3.04
C GLU A 59 15.58 -9.49 1.86
N VAL A 60 15.86 -8.42 1.10
CA VAL A 60 15.12 -8.08 -0.12
C VAL A 60 15.09 -9.28 -1.07
N ARG A 61 16.27 -9.87 -1.34
CA ARG A 61 16.39 -11.04 -2.22
C ARG A 61 15.56 -12.22 -1.73
N ASN A 62 15.70 -12.56 -0.45
CA ASN A 62 14.98 -13.68 0.15
C ASN A 62 13.46 -13.45 0.14
N PHE A 63 13.02 -12.19 0.30
CA PHE A 63 11.62 -11.81 0.29
C PHE A 63 11.02 -11.89 -1.13
N ILE A 64 11.69 -11.31 -2.13
CA ILE A 64 11.27 -11.34 -3.54
C ILE A 64 11.25 -12.77 -4.08
N SER A 65 12.26 -13.57 -3.75
CA SER A 65 12.40 -14.96 -4.23
C SER A 65 11.75 -15.99 -3.31
N SER A 66 10.87 -15.55 -2.40
CA SER A 66 10.32 -16.47 -1.39
C SER A 66 9.60 -17.66 -2.01
N ALA A 67 10.00 -18.86 -1.59
CA ALA A 67 9.44 -20.12 -2.08
C ALA A 67 7.96 -20.30 -1.66
N VAL A 68 7.49 -19.55 -0.67
CA VAL A 68 6.11 -19.63 -0.17
C VAL A 68 5.13 -19.09 -1.22
N LEU A 69 5.39 -17.90 -1.77
CA LEU A 69 4.50 -17.30 -2.77
C LEU A 69 4.54 -18.07 -4.09
N SER A 70 5.70 -18.60 -4.48
CA SER A 70 5.82 -19.42 -5.68
C SER A 70 5.03 -20.73 -5.60
N LYS A 71 4.96 -21.37 -4.42
CA LYS A 71 4.08 -22.54 -4.17
C LYS A 71 2.61 -22.22 -4.41
N GLY A 72 2.15 -21.03 -4.03
CA GLY A 72 0.78 -20.56 -4.28
C GLY A 72 0.56 -19.96 -5.67
N CYS A 73 1.57 -19.99 -6.55
CA CYS A 73 1.56 -19.32 -7.85
C CYS A 73 1.27 -17.81 -7.77
N PHE A 74 1.56 -17.17 -6.63
CA PHE A 74 1.50 -15.73 -6.47
C PHE A 74 2.78 -15.11 -7.02
N ASN A 75 2.70 -14.55 -8.22
CA ASN A 75 3.83 -13.90 -8.87
C ASN A 75 3.76 -12.38 -8.65
N LEU A 76 4.43 -11.90 -7.61
CA LEU A 76 4.63 -10.48 -7.34
C LEU A 76 5.58 -9.87 -8.37
N ARG A 77 5.24 -8.67 -8.86
CA ARG A 77 5.96 -7.99 -9.94
C ARG A 77 6.13 -6.52 -9.60
N ASN A 78 6.88 -5.81 -10.44
CA ASN A 78 7.09 -4.36 -10.33
C ASN A 78 7.61 -3.98 -8.94
N TRP A 79 8.64 -4.68 -8.47
CA TRP A 79 9.27 -4.33 -7.20
C TRP A 79 9.97 -2.98 -7.31
N GLU A 80 9.66 -2.07 -6.40
CA GLU A 80 10.25 -0.75 -6.33
C GLU A 80 10.88 -0.57 -4.95
N SER A 81 12.06 0.04 -4.91
CA SER A 81 12.87 0.13 -3.69
C SER A 81 13.73 1.39 -3.74
N ASN A 82 14.04 2.00 -2.60
CA ASN A 82 15.01 3.09 -2.53
C ASN A 82 16.46 2.64 -2.80
N VAL A 83 16.71 1.33 -2.79
CA VAL A 83 18.02 0.72 -3.07
C VAL A 83 17.91 -0.19 -4.29
N ASN A 84 18.89 -0.08 -5.19
CA ASN A 84 18.99 -0.97 -6.35
C ASN A 84 19.33 -2.40 -5.90
N GLY A 85 18.67 -3.40 -6.49
CA GLY A 85 18.88 -4.79 -6.12
C GLY A 85 18.33 -5.74 -7.17
N PRO A 86 18.76 -7.01 -7.15
CA PRO A 86 18.26 -7.99 -8.10
C PRO A 86 16.75 -8.22 -7.91
N GLY A 87 15.99 -8.07 -8.99
CA GLY A 87 14.53 -8.16 -9.01
C GLY A 87 13.80 -6.82 -8.81
N VAL A 88 14.52 -5.75 -8.45
CA VAL A 88 13.97 -4.39 -8.37
C VAL A 88 13.84 -3.81 -9.78
N SER A 89 12.63 -3.40 -10.14
CA SER A 89 12.29 -2.81 -11.44
C SER A 89 12.56 -1.31 -11.49
N LYS A 90 12.45 -0.62 -10.35
CA LYS A 90 12.65 0.83 -10.24
C LYS A 90 13.29 1.18 -8.91
N CYS A 91 14.34 1.99 -8.95
CA CYS A 91 15.08 2.39 -7.75
C CYS A 91 15.41 3.87 -7.61
N THR A 92 14.93 4.70 -8.53
CA THR A 92 15.18 6.14 -8.56
C THR A 92 13.93 6.90 -8.97
N GLY A 93 13.86 8.17 -8.58
CA GLY A 93 12.73 9.06 -8.85
C GLY A 93 11.52 8.85 -7.94
N ASP A 94 10.37 9.40 -8.37
CA ASP A 94 9.11 9.36 -7.64
C ASP A 94 8.28 8.14 -8.07
N THR A 95 7.64 7.46 -7.11
CA THR A 95 6.74 6.35 -7.35
C THR A 95 5.46 6.42 -6.52
N ASP A 96 4.42 5.71 -6.94
CA ASP A 96 3.14 5.66 -6.23
C ASP A 96 3.14 4.50 -5.23
N LEU A 97 2.99 4.84 -3.95
CA LEU A 97 2.85 3.92 -2.84
C LEU A 97 1.45 4.07 -2.24
N LEU A 98 0.49 3.29 -2.75
CA LEU A 98 -0.91 3.30 -2.28
C LEU A 98 -1.56 4.69 -2.36
N GLY A 99 -1.26 5.48 -3.40
CA GLY A 99 -1.74 6.84 -3.58
C GLY A 99 -0.91 7.92 -2.85
N ILE A 100 0.19 7.54 -2.20
CA ILE A 100 1.18 8.45 -1.62
C ILE A 100 2.40 8.47 -2.55
N ILE A 101 2.99 9.64 -2.78
CA ILE A 101 4.19 9.75 -3.63
C ILE A 101 5.42 9.42 -2.78
N TRP A 102 6.15 8.37 -3.15
CA TRP A 102 7.43 8.01 -2.53
C TRP A 102 8.59 8.39 -3.44
N ASN A 103 9.46 9.29 -2.97
CA ASN A 103 10.71 9.60 -3.64
C ASN A 103 11.79 8.62 -3.19
N LEU A 104 12.22 7.76 -4.13
CA LEU A 104 13.16 6.67 -3.88
C LEU A 104 14.58 7.19 -3.60
N ASP A 105 14.98 8.31 -4.21
CA ASP A 105 16.33 8.85 -4.06
C ASP A 105 16.60 9.44 -2.67
N ARG A 106 15.59 10.08 -2.08
CA ARG A 106 15.68 10.73 -0.76
C ARG A 106 15.01 9.93 0.35
N ASP A 107 14.37 8.82 0.00
CA ASP A 107 13.51 8.04 0.88
C ASP A 107 12.47 8.90 1.62
N THR A 108 11.71 9.70 0.87
CA THR A 108 10.72 10.63 1.43
C THR A 108 9.32 10.38 0.87
N LEU A 109 8.32 10.34 1.77
CA LEU A 109 6.91 10.26 1.39
C LEU A 109 6.33 11.68 1.29
N ARG A 110 5.52 11.92 0.24
CA ARG A 110 4.83 13.17 -0.02
C ARG A 110 3.38 12.89 -0.35
N CYS A 111 2.51 13.77 0.11
CA CYS A 111 1.09 13.71 -0.22
C CYS A 111 0.79 14.74 -1.29
N SER A 112 0.12 14.30 -2.35
CA SER A 112 -0.42 15.21 -3.35
C SER A 112 -1.66 15.91 -2.79
N VAL A 113 -1.46 17.07 -2.17
CA VAL A 113 -2.57 17.95 -1.79
C VAL A 113 -3.02 18.66 -3.06
N ILE A 114 -4.27 18.40 -3.46
CA ILE A 114 -4.81 18.87 -4.75
C ILE A 114 -5.08 20.38 -4.70
N ASN A 115 -5.42 20.92 -3.52
CA ASN A 115 -5.74 22.33 -3.35
C ASN A 115 -4.86 22.98 -2.29
N GLU A 116 -4.38 24.19 -2.57
CA GLU A 116 -3.83 25.05 -1.53
C GLU A 116 -4.85 25.23 -0.40
N ILE A 117 -4.37 25.38 0.83
CA ILE A 117 -5.22 25.69 1.99
C ILE A 117 -6.13 26.84 1.56
N PRO A 118 -7.47 26.70 1.62
CA PRO A 118 -8.36 27.71 1.08
C PRO A 118 -8.06 29.05 1.77
N GLN A 119 -7.43 29.97 1.05
CA GLN A 119 -7.12 31.35 1.45
C GLN A 119 -8.40 32.21 1.57
N ASN A 120 -9.55 31.56 1.74
CA ASN A 120 -10.85 32.17 1.56
C ASN A 120 -11.07 33.17 2.70
N LYS A 121 -11.22 34.46 2.35
CA LYS A 121 -11.50 35.58 3.27
C LYS A 121 -12.90 35.50 3.93
N GLY A 122 -13.62 34.39 3.78
CA GLY A 122 -14.95 34.16 4.34
C GLY A 122 -14.94 33.12 5.47
N ASN A 123 -16.04 33.04 6.22
CA ASN A 123 -16.16 32.13 7.37
C ASN A 123 -15.93 30.67 6.95
N THR A 124 -14.97 30.02 7.60
CA THR A 124 -14.70 28.57 7.45
C THR A 124 -15.96 27.77 7.84
N THR A 125 -16.45 26.93 6.92
CA THR A 125 -17.61 26.05 7.18
C THR A 125 -17.16 24.60 7.40
N LYS A 126 -17.99 23.78 8.06
CA LYS A 126 -17.78 22.33 8.16
C LYS A 126 -17.54 21.67 6.81
N ARG A 127 -18.25 22.11 5.77
CA ARG A 127 -18.10 21.59 4.40
C ARG A 127 -16.71 21.90 3.84
N THR A 128 -16.17 23.08 4.13
CA THR A 128 -14.81 23.46 3.73
C THR A 128 -13.77 22.60 4.45
N ILE A 129 -13.93 22.39 5.76
CA ILE A 129 -13.02 21.53 6.55
C ILE A 129 -13.08 20.08 6.05
N LEU A 130 -14.27 19.52 5.88
CA LEU A 130 -14.46 18.16 5.36
C LEU A 130 -13.83 17.99 3.98
N SER A 131 -14.09 18.93 3.06
CA SER A 131 -13.54 18.90 1.71
C SER A 131 -12.01 19.00 1.69
N PHE A 132 -11.40 19.62 2.69
CA PHE A 132 -9.94 19.66 2.84
C PHE A 132 -9.40 18.35 3.40
N VAL A 133 -9.97 17.85 4.50
CA VAL A 133 -9.56 16.58 5.13
C VAL A 133 -9.67 15.41 4.16
N GLN A 134 -10.72 15.38 3.34
CA GLN A 134 -10.95 14.30 2.38
C GLN A 134 -9.94 14.25 1.22
N GLN A 135 -9.13 15.29 1.02
CA GLN A 135 -8.05 15.29 0.02
C GLN A 135 -6.88 14.40 0.45
N PHE A 136 -6.72 14.15 1.75
CA PHE A 136 -5.65 13.30 2.27
C PHE A 136 -6.09 11.84 2.20
N TYR A 137 -5.64 11.13 1.16
CA TYR A 137 -5.76 9.68 1.08
C TYR A 137 -4.60 9.04 1.86
N ASP A 138 -4.92 8.37 2.97
CA ASP A 138 -3.93 7.81 3.89
C ASP A 138 -4.30 6.37 4.29
N PRO A 139 -4.08 5.40 3.40
CA PRO A 139 -4.44 4.00 3.64
C PRO A 139 -3.59 3.33 4.73
N ILE A 140 -2.38 3.85 5.00
CA ILE A 140 -1.43 3.30 5.99
C ILE A 140 -1.53 4.02 7.34
N GLY A 141 -2.16 5.20 7.39
CA GLY A 141 -2.34 5.97 8.63
C GLY A 141 -1.16 6.89 8.98
N ILE A 142 -0.25 7.16 8.04
CA ILE A 142 0.95 7.98 8.27
C ILE A 142 0.58 9.45 8.55
N LEU A 143 -0.48 9.94 7.92
CA LEU A 143 -1.01 11.30 8.08
C LEU A 143 -2.07 11.40 9.18
N SER A 144 -2.36 10.31 9.89
CA SER A 144 -3.40 10.28 10.93
C SER A 144 -3.20 11.35 11.98
N ALA A 145 -1.97 11.53 12.49
CA ALA A 145 -1.65 12.55 13.48
C ALA A 145 -1.84 13.98 12.94
N ALA A 146 -1.42 14.24 11.71
CA ALA A 146 -1.56 15.56 11.07
C ALA A 146 -3.03 15.89 10.72
N THR A 147 -3.81 14.87 10.36
CA THR A 147 -5.24 15.03 10.01
C THR A 147 -6.18 14.92 11.21
N LEU A 148 -5.67 14.64 12.41
CA LEU A 148 -6.47 14.45 13.61
C LEU A 148 -7.22 15.72 14.02
N LEU A 149 -6.52 16.85 14.14
CA LEU A 149 -7.11 18.13 14.54
C LEU A 149 -8.30 18.55 13.66
N PRO A 150 -8.19 18.57 12.32
CA PRO A 150 -9.33 18.96 11.49
C PRO A 150 -10.47 17.92 11.51
N LYS A 151 -10.19 16.64 11.82
CA LYS A 151 -11.22 15.62 12.07
C LYS A 151 -11.97 15.87 13.39
N ILE A 152 -11.27 16.29 14.45
CA ILE A 152 -11.89 16.67 15.73
C ILE A 152 -12.80 17.89 15.54
N TRP A 153 -12.33 18.93 14.85
CA TRP A 153 -13.14 20.11 14.56
C TRP A 153 -14.42 19.79 13.77
N LEU A 154 -14.36 18.80 12.88
CA LEU A 154 -15.53 18.34 12.14
C LEU A 154 -16.58 17.70 13.07
N GLN A 155 -16.12 17.04 14.15
CA GLN A 155 -16.95 16.32 15.11
C GLN A 155 -17.58 17.24 16.17
N GLU A 156 -16.85 18.27 16.60
CA GLU A 156 -17.29 19.18 17.69
C GLU A 156 -18.14 20.38 17.23
N ALA A 157 -17.97 20.81 15.97
CA ALA A 157 -18.75 21.92 15.41
C ALA A 157 -20.22 21.55 15.20
#